data_AF-A0A162MB46-F1
#
_entry.id   AF-A0A162MB46-F1
#
_cell.length_a   1.000
_cell.length_b   1.000
_cell.length_c   1.000
_cell.angle_alpha   90.00
_cell.angle_beta   90.00
_cell.angle_gamma   90.00
#
_symmetry.space_group_name_H-M   'P 1'
#
loop_
_entity.id
_entity.type
_entity.pdbx_description
1 polymer ?
#
loop_
_entity_poly.entity_id
_entity_poly.type
_entity_poly.pdbx_seq_one_letter_code
_entity_poly.pdbx_strand_id
1 'polypeptide(L)'
;MKMIKKVWVYILLAALIIAALLSPFASSLPDGLERVSQKLNIEEKADQGIISSPFSDYRISFIQNDYFSTAFAGILGTLAVFAFSYGIGRMIIQVKK
;
A
#
# COMPACT_ATOMS: atom_id res chain seq x y z
N MET A 1 19.40 10.75 23.53
CA MET A 1 18.04 10.15 23.58
C MET A 1 16.91 10.95 22.91
N LYS A 2 17.10 12.24 22.52
CA LYS A 2 16.09 13.00 21.73
C LYS A 2 15.99 12.54 20.26
N MET A 3 17.12 12.14 19.66
CA MET A 3 17.18 11.69 18.26
C MET A 3 16.29 10.47 18.00
N ILE A 4 16.39 9.43 18.83
CA ILE A 4 15.60 8.18 18.72
C ILE A 4 14.09 8.44 18.74
N LYS A 5 13.62 9.43 19.51
CA LYS A 5 12.19 9.79 19.56
C LYS A 5 11.66 10.40 18.25
N LYS A 6 12.52 10.94 17.38
CA LYS A 6 12.13 11.54 16.09
C LYS A 6 12.50 10.67 14.87
N VAL A 7 13.32 9.63 15.03
CA VAL A 7 13.74 8.74 13.93
C VAL A 7 12.54 8.21 13.14
N TRP A 8 11.46 7.84 13.82
CA TRP A 8 10.27 7.29 13.17
C TRP A 8 9.58 8.27 12.20
N VAL A 9 9.68 9.58 12.43
CA VAL A 9 9.17 10.62 11.51
C VAL A 9 9.98 10.63 10.22
N TYR A 10 11.31 10.53 10.32
CA TYR A 10 12.17 10.48 9.14
C TYR A 10 11.95 9.19 8.34
N ILE A 11 11.73 8.04 9.02
CA ILE A 11 11.40 6.77 8.37
C ILE A 11 10.05 6.86 7.65
N LEU A 12 9.02 7.43 8.30
CA LEU A 12 7.72 7.63 7.67
C LEU A 12 7.84 8.54 6.44
N LEU A 13 8.58 9.65 6.55
CA LEU A 13 8.79 10.56 5.44
C LEU A 13 9.49 9.87 4.27
N ALA A 14 10.54 9.09 4.54
CA ALA A 14 11.23 8.31 3.51
C ALA A 14 10.29 7.30 2.84
N ALA A 15 9.47 6.59 3.62
CA ALA A 15 8.48 5.66 3.09
C ALA A 15 7.44 6.36 2.18
N LEU A 16 6.95 7.53 2.59
CA LEU A 16 6.02 8.33 1.77
C LEU A 16 6.65 8.83 0.48
N ILE A 17 7.93 9.24 0.52
CA ILE A 17 8.66 9.66 -0.68
C ILE A 17 8.79 8.47 -1.65
N ILE A 18 9.14 7.29 -1.15
CA ILE A 18 9.23 6.08 -1.97
C ILE A 18 7.87 5.72 -2.56
N ALA A 19 6.83 5.72 -1.73
CA ALA A 19 5.46 5.43 -2.16
C ALA A 19 4.94 6.42 -3.21
N ALA A 20 5.25 7.72 -3.09
CA ALA A 20 4.77 8.74 -4.00
C ALA A 20 5.59 8.83 -5.31
N LEU A 21 6.92 8.71 -5.22
CA LEU A 21 7.80 9.04 -6.34
C LEU A 21 8.40 7.81 -7.03
N LEU A 22 8.64 6.71 -6.32
CA LEU A 22 9.25 5.52 -6.91
C LEU A 22 8.22 4.47 -7.34
N SER A 23 7.11 4.34 -6.62
CA SER A 23 6.06 3.36 -6.96
C SER A 23 5.47 3.50 -8.37
N PRO A 24 5.28 4.72 -8.94
CA PRO A 24 4.72 4.85 -10.28
C PRO A 24 5.66 4.35 -11.39
N PHE A 25 6.95 4.15 -11.07
CA PHE A 25 7.95 3.60 -11.98
C PHE A 25 8.22 2.12 -11.73
N ALA A 26 7.36 1.43 -10.97
CA ALA A 26 7.43 -0.01 -10.81
C ALA A 26 7.32 -0.73 -12.17
N SER A 27 7.99 -1.88 -12.27
CA SER A 27 7.97 -2.72 -13.47
C SER A 27 6.54 -3.15 -13.82
N SER A 28 6.17 -3.06 -15.09
CA SER A 28 4.90 -3.54 -15.63
C SER A 28 4.86 -5.05 -15.92
N LEU A 29 5.99 -5.75 -15.76
CA LEU A 29 6.05 -7.20 -15.90
C LEU A 29 5.31 -7.90 -14.74
N PRO A 30 4.53 -8.95 -15.02
CA PRO A 30 3.81 -9.68 -13.98
C PRO A 30 4.80 -10.32 -13.01
N ASP A 31 4.48 -10.19 -11.73
CA ASP A 31 5.29 -10.74 -10.66
C ASP A 31 5.14 -12.28 -10.57
N GLY A 32 5.79 -12.90 -9.59
CA GLY A 32 5.72 -14.35 -9.42
C GLY A 32 4.31 -14.87 -9.11
N LEU A 33 3.52 -14.11 -8.36
CA LEU A 33 2.16 -14.47 -7.99
C LEU A 33 1.25 -14.40 -9.22
N GLU A 34 1.35 -13.31 -9.97
CA GLU A 34 0.55 -13.06 -11.15
C GLU A 34 0.92 -14.03 -12.28
N ARG A 35 2.21 -14.31 -12.50
CA ARG A 35 2.67 -15.34 -13.45
C ARG A 35 2.10 -16.73 -13.16
N VAL A 36 1.98 -17.09 -11.88
CA VAL A 36 1.38 -18.38 -11.48
C VAL A 36 -0.14 -18.34 -11.65
N SER A 37 -0.79 -17.22 -11.29
CA SER A 37 -2.22 -16.99 -11.50
C SER A 37 -2.60 -17.16 -12.98
N GLN A 38 -1.83 -16.56 -13.88
CA GLN A 38 -1.98 -16.68 -15.35
C GLN A 38 -1.82 -18.13 -15.80
N LYS A 39 -0.77 -18.82 -15.34
CA LYS A 39 -0.51 -20.22 -15.72
C LYS A 39 -1.63 -21.17 -15.28
N LEU A 40 -2.29 -20.87 -14.17
CA LEU A 40 -3.36 -21.69 -13.60
C LEU A 40 -4.75 -21.22 -14.04
N ASN A 41 -4.85 -20.19 -14.90
CA ASN A 41 -6.11 -19.55 -15.31
C ASN A 41 -7.00 -19.17 -14.11
N ILE A 42 -6.40 -18.67 -13.03
CA ILE A 42 -7.11 -18.23 -11.82
C ILE A 42 -7.69 -16.82 -11.99
N GLU A 43 -7.11 -16.00 -12.88
CA GLU A 43 -7.52 -14.61 -13.12
C GLU A 43 -9.01 -14.47 -13.48
N GLU A 44 -9.55 -15.35 -14.32
CA GLU A 44 -10.98 -15.33 -14.69
C GLU A 44 -11.93 -15.53 -13.50
N LYS A 45 -11.47 -16.20 -12.44
CA LYS A 45 -12.24 -16.38 -11.20
C LYS A 45 -12.07 -15.19 -10.25
N ALA A 46 -10.98 -14.44 -10.36
CA ALA A 46 -10.72 -13.27 -9.52
C ALA A 46 -11.64 -12.09 -9.86
N ASP A 47 -11.97 -11.91 -11.15
CA ASP A 47 -12.90 -10.87 -11.63
C ASP A 47 -14.35 -11.07 -11.18
N GLN A 48 -14.70 -12.24 -10.64
CA GLN A 48 -16.05 -12.56 -10.14
C GLN A 48 -16.21 -12.31 -8.63
N GLY A 49 -15.30 -11.54 -8.03
CA GLY A 49 -15.37 -11.18 -6.62
C GLY A 49 -16.71 -10.53 -6.25
N ILE A 50 -17.29 -10.96 -5.11
CA ILE A 50 -18.56 -10.43 -4.57
C ILE A 50 -18.46 -8.92 -4.27
N ILE A 51 -17.24 -8.42 -4.05
CA ILE A 51 -16.94 -7.03 -3.72
C ILE A 51 -15.86 -6.53 -4.67
N SER A 52 -16.17 -5.50 -5.45
CA SER A 52 -15.18 -4.80 -6.27
C SER A 52 -14.14 -4.13 -5.38
N SER A 53 -12.85 -4.39 -5.64
CA SER A 53 -11.78 -3.74 -4.88
C SER A 53 -11.74 -2.24 -5.20
N PRO A 54 -11.76 -1.34 -4.20
CA PRO A 54 -11.70 0.10 -4.42
C PRO A 54 -10.36 0.59 -4.99
N PHE A 55 -9.31 -0.25 -4.93
CA PHE A 55 -7.95 0.06 -5.44
C PHE A 55 -7.36 -1.12 -6.24
N SER A 56 -8.15 -1.70 -7.16
CA SER A 56 -7.64 -2.77 -8.04
C SER A 56 -6.44 -2.27 -8.83
N ASP A 57 -5.34 -3.03 -8.84
CA ASP A 57 -4.08 -2.67 -9.50
C ASP A 57 -3.57 -1.26 -9.17
N TYR A 58 -3.80 -0.81 -7.93
CA TYR A 58 -3.45 0.54 -7.46
C TYR A 58 -4.17 1.68 -8.23
N ARG A 59 -5.26 1.35 -8.93
CA ARG A 59 -6.11 2.31 -9.65
C ARG A 59 -7.23 2.87 -8.79
N ILE A 60 -7.42 4.18 -8.88
CA ILE A 60 -8.47 4.94 -8.22
C ILE A 60 -9.43 5.37 -9.31
N SER A 61 -10.70 4.96 -9.22
CA SER A 61 -11.70 5.15 -10.28
C SER A 61 -11.90 6.62 -10.71
N PHE A 62 -11.52 7.59 -9.88
CA PHE A 62 -11.64 9.02 -10.16
C PHE A 62 -10.39 9.64 -10.83
N ILE A 63 -9.25 8.93 -10.88
CA ILE A 63 -7.98 9.45 -11.43
C ILE A 63 -7.67 8.72 -12.74
N GLN A 64 -7.67 9.44 -13.86
CA GLN A 64 -7.43 8.87 -15.19
C GLN A 64 -5.95 8.58 -15.49
N ASN A 65 -5.03 9.26 -14.80
CA ASN A 65 -3.60 9.06 -15.02
C ASN A 65 -3.06 7.98 -14.08
N ASP A 66 -2.66 6.85 -14.65
CA ASP A 66 -2.13 5.69 -13.94
C ASP A 66 -0.98 6.05 -12.99
N TYR A 67 -0.07 6.95 -13.37
CA TYR A 67 1.06 7.35 -12.52
C TYR A 67 0.59 8.07 -11.25
N PHE A 68 -0.34 9.00 -11.39
CA PHE A 68 -0.90 9.72 -10.25
C PHE A 68 -1.74 8.78 -9.39
N SER A 69 -2.52 7.89 -10.02
CA SER A 69 -3.33 6.93 -9.29
C SER A 69 -2.47 6.02 -8.40
N THR A 70 -1.41 5.43 -8.95
CA THR A 70 -0.49 4.55 -8.21
C THR A 70 0.20 5.30 -7.07
N ALA A 71 0.64 6.55 -7.31
CA ALA A 71 1.23 7.38 -6.26
C ALA A 71 0.24 7.64 -5.11
N PHE A 72 -1.01 8.02 -5.42
CA PHE A 72 -2.05 8.26 -4.42
C PHE A 72 -2.41 6.98 -3.65
N ALA A 73 -2.56 5.86 -4.34
CA ALA A 73 -2.82 4.56 -3.72
C ALA A 73 -1.68 4.17 -2.76
N GLY A 74 -0.42 4.37 -3.17
CA GLY A 74 0.75 4.14 -2.33
C GLY A 74 0.79 5.00 -1.07
N ILE A 75 0.51 6.30 -1.19
CA ILE A 75 0.44 7.22 -0.04
C ILE A 75 -0.67 6.80 0.92
N LEU A 76 -1.88 6.59 0.41
CA LEU A 76 -3.05 6.24 1.22
C LEU A 76 -2.85 4.89 1.92
N GLY A 77 -2.35 3.88 1.21
CA GLY A 77 -2.05 2.57 1.77
C GLY A 77 -0.98 2.64 2.87
N THR A 78 0.10 3.39 2.63
CA THR A 78 1.18 3.57 3.62
C THR A 78 0.67 4.24 4.89
N LEU A 79 -0.13 5.31 4.75
CA LEU A 79 -0.72 6.00 5.90
C LEU A 79 -1.72 5.13 6.65
N ALA A 80 -2.55 4.36 5.92
CA ALA A 80 -3.52 3.46 6.52
C ALA A 80 -2.85 2.38 7.38
N VAL A 81 -1.84 1.69 6.83
CA VAL A 81 -1.07 0.67 7.56
C VAL A 81 -0.37 1.29 8.77
N PHE A 82 0.29 2.44 8.60
CA PHE A 82 0.96 3.12 9.69
C PHE A 82 0.00 3.50 10.82
N ALA A 83 -1.14 4.11 10.50
CA ALA A 83 -2.15 4.51 11.47
C ALA A 83 -2.72 3.28 12.20
N PHE A 84 -2.97 2.19 11.48
CA PHE A 84 -3.49 0.94 12.03
C PHE A 84 -2.49 0.29 12.99
N SER A 85 -1.24 0.08 12.56
CA SER A 85 -0.20 -0.50 13.39
C SER A 85 0.12 0.36 14.62
N TYR A 86 0.16 1.69 14.46
CA TYR A 86 0.35 2.61 15.58
C TYR A 86 -0.81 2.57 16.57
N GLY A 87 -2.05 2.54 16.06
CA GLY A 87 -3.26 2.43 16.87
C GLY A 87 -3.29 1.17 17.72
N ILE A 88 -3.04 0.02 17.09
CA ILE A 88 -2.93 -1.28 17.78
C ILE A 88 -1.81 -1.25 18.82
N GLY A 89 -0.61 -0.81 18.45
CA GLY A 89 0.52 -0.71 19.36
C GLY A 89 0.18 0.15 20.58
N ARG A 90 -0.50 1.28 20.37
CA ARG A 90 -0.93 2.15 21.47
C ARG A 90 -1.97 1.48 22.36
N MET A 91 -2.97 0.77 21.80
CA MET A 91 -3.96 0.02 22.57
C MET A 91 -3.30 -1.06 23.43
N ILE A 92 -2.41 -1.87 22.86
CA ILE A 92 -1.73 -2.96 23.59
C ILE A 92 -0.87 -2.41 24.73
N ILE A 93 -0.13 -1.32 24.50
CA ILE A 93 0.73 -0.72 25.52
C ILE A 93 -0.10 -0.07 26.64
N GLN A 94 -1.28 0.48 26.33
CA GLN A 94 -2.17 1.08 27.33
C GLN A 94 -2.82 0.04 28.25
N VAL A 95 -3.12 -1.16 27.76
CA VAL A 95 -3.74 -2.25 28.56
C VAL A 95 -2.79 -2.75 29.67
N LYS A 96 -1.49 -2.47 29.57
CA LYS A 96 -0.48 -2.92 30.54
C LYS A 96 -0.18 -1.91 31.65
N LYS A 97 -0.89 -0.78 31.72
CA LYS A 97 -0.84 0.19 32.82
C LYS A 97 -2.06 0.04 33.71
#